data_AF-R9MWB9-F1
#
_entry.id   AF-R9MWB9-F1
#
_cell.length_a   1.000
_cell.length_b   1.000
_cell.length_c   1.000
_cell.angle_alpha   90.00
_cell.angle_beta   90.00
_cell.angle_gamma   90.00
#
_symmetry.space_group_name_H-M   'P 1'
#
loop_
_entity.id
_entity.type
_entity.pdbx_description
1 polymer ?
#
loop_
_entity_poly.entity_id
_entity_poly.type
_entity_poly.pdbx_seq_one_letter_code
_entity_poly.pdbx_strand_id
1 'polypeptide(L)' 'MKKYLSPWSKDVKKAMIDADMDTNDLAAKMCWSRQHTSSIVNGRTYHRESVSKISQLFNLEIPPEKATLAKEK' A
#
# COMPACT_ATOMS: atom_id res chain seq x y z
N MET A 1 9.36 13.40 12.64
CA MET A 1 8.37 14.17 11.85
C MET A 1 7.17 13.27 11.51
N LYS A 2 5.94 13.76 11.64
CA LYS A 2 4.72 12.99 11.36
C LYS A 2 4.49 12.93 9.84
N LYS A 3 4.69 11.77 9.22
CA LYS A 3 4.40 11.56 7.79
C LYS A 3 2.91 11.31 7.58
N TYR A 4 2.31 11.99 6.61
CA TYR A 4 0.92 11.78 6.25
C TYR A 4 0.84 10.74 5.14
N LEU A 5 0.12 9.65 5.41
CA LEU A 5 -0.20 8.65 4.40
C LEU A 5 -1.05 9.28 3.30
N SER A 6 -0.79 8.88 2.06
CA SER A 6 -1.65 9.17 0.92
C SER A 6 -3.07 8.61 1.15
N PRO A 7 -4.10 9.16 0.49
CA PRO A 7 -5.44 8.58 0.53
C PRO A 7 -5.44 7.09 0.21
N TRP A 8 -4.77 6.69 -0.88
CA TRP A 8 -4.62 5.30 -1.28
C TRP A 8 -3.99 4.42 -0.19
N SER A 9 -2.90 4.87 0.44
CA SER A 9 -2.27 4.14 1.54
C SER A 9 -3.20 3.94 2.74
N LYS A 10 -4.12 4.88 3.01
CA LYS A 10 -5.12 4.73 4.07
C LYS A 10 -6.19 3.72 3.68
N ASP A 11 -6.65 3.75 2.43
CA ASP A 11 -7.70 2.85 1.96
C ASP A 11 -7.20 1.40 1.89
N VAL A 12 -5.95 1.18 1.47
CA VAL A 12 -5.32 -0.15 1.55
C VAL A 12 -5.29 -0.64 3.00
N LYS A 13 -4.91 0.21 3.97
CA LYS A 13 -4.86 -0.20 5.38
C LYS A 13 -6.25 -0.53 5.94
N LYS A 14 -7.29 0.19 5.54
CA LYS A 14 -8.67 -0.15 5.93
C LYS A 14 -9.07 -1.50 5.34
N ALA A 15 -8.84 -1.70 4.04
CA ALA A 15 -9.17 -2.96 3.37
C ALA A 15 -8.40 -4.15 3.95
N MET A 16 -7.15 -3.96 4.40
CA MET A 16 -6.40 -4.97 5.14
C MET A 16 -7.06 -5.31 6.47
N ILE A 17 -7.53 -4.30 7.23
CA ILE A 17 -8.26 -4.52 8.49
C ILE A 17 -9.59 -5.24 8.24
N ASP A 18 -10.35 -4.81 7.23
CA ASP A 18 -11.63 -5.43 6.86
C ASP A 18 -11.47 -6.90 6.40
N ALA A 19 -10.27 -7.27 5.95
CA ALA A 19 -9.91 -8.62 5.53
C ALA A 19 -9.16 -9.42 6.61
N ASP A 20 -9.04 -8.91 7.84
CA ASP A 20 -8.25 -9.50 8.93
C ASP A 20 -6.79 -9.84 8.53
N MET A 21 -6.20 -9.02 7.67
CA MET A 21 -4.84 -9.21 7.13
C MET A 21 -3.83 -8.21 7.71
N ASP A 22 -2.64 -8.70 8.04
CA ASP A 22 -1.49 -7.86 8.35
C ASP A 22 -0.55 -7.66 7.14
N THR A 23 0.57 -6.95 7.35
CA THR A 23 1.55 -6.71 6.28
C THR A 23 2.32 -7.97 5.87
N ASN A 24 2.49 -8.94 6.76
CA ASN A 24 3.08 -10.24 6.44
C ASN A 24 2.14 -11.07 5.57
N ASP A 25 0.84 -11.09 5.88
CA ASP A 25 -0.17 -11.80 5.08
C ASP A 25 -0.23 -11.26 3.66
N LEU A 26 -0.24 -9.93 3.52
CA LEU A 26 -0.19 -9.28 2.21
C LEU A 26 1.11 -9.60 1.46
N ALA A 27 2.24 -9.61 2.16
CA ALA A 27 3.53 -9.94 1.56
C ALA A 27 3.57 -11.40 1.08
N ALA A 28 3.07 -12.34 1.89
CA ALA A 28 2.96 -13.76 1.54
C ALA A 28 2.07 -13.96 0.32
N LYS A 29 0.90 -13.31 0.29
CA LYS A 29 -0.07 -13.38 -0.83
C LYS A 29 0.50 -12.86 -2.16
N MET A 30 1.42 -11.90 -2.08
CA MET A 30 2.06 -11.29 -3.25
C MET A 30 3.42 -11.91 -3.59
N CYS A 31 3.89 -12.90 -2.82
CA CYS A 31 5.25 -13.45 -2.88
C CYS A 31 6.34 -12.37 -2.78
N TRP A 32 6.14 -11.38 -1.89
CA TRP A 32 7.06 -10.28 -1.64
C TRP A 32 7.70 -10.37 -0.25
N SER A 33 8.77 -9.61 -0.04
CA SER A 33 9.27 -9.39 1.30
C SER A 33 8.34 -8.46 2.09
N ARG A 34 8.27 -8.65 3.41
CA ARG A 34 7.54 -7.75 4.31
C ARG A 34 8.05 -6.31 4.19
N GLN A 35 9.35 -6.11 4.04
CA GLN A 35 9.96 -4.79 3.94
C GLN A 35 9.52 -4.06 2.65
N HIS A 36 9.50 -4.76 1.52
CA HIS A 36 9.02 -4.22 0.24
C HIS A 36 7.56 -3.80 0.34
N THR A 37 6.71 -4.71 0.82
CA THR A 37 5.27 -4.49 1.01
C THR A 37 5.00 -3.31 1.95
N SER A 38 5.67 -3.28 3.10
CA SER A 38 5.57 -2.17 4.05
C SER A 38 6.00 -0.83 3.44
N SER A 39 7.02 -0.81 2.58
CA SER A 39 7.46 0.43 1.94
C SER A 39 6.44 0.98 0.95
N ILE A 40 5.74 0.13 0.20
CA ILE A 40 4.67 0.53 -0.72
C ILE A 40 3.44 0.99 0.05
N VAL A 41 2.94 0.18 0.98
CA VAL A 41 1.70 0.48 1.74
C VAL A 41 1.84 1.78 2.55
N ASN A 42 3.02 2.04 3.11
CA ASN A 42 3.28 3.28 3.85
C ASN A 42 3.73 4.45 2.95
N GLY A 43 3.69 4.30 1.62
CA GLY A 43 4.01 5.38 0.68
C GLY A 43 5.47 5.83 0.72
N ARG A 44 6.41 4.97 1.15
CA ARG A 44 7.85 5.30 1.13
C ARG A 44 8.47 5.08 -0.23
N THR A 45 7.96 4.10 -0.97
CA THR A 45 8.40 3.77 -2.33
C THR A 45 7.18 3.61 -3.24
N TYR A 46 7.37 3.87 -4.54
CA TYR A 46 6.34 3.69 -5.55
C TYR A 46 6.84 2.70 -6.60
N HIS A 47 6.05 1.64 -6.81
CA HIS A 47 6.21 0.70 -7.92
C HIS A 47 4.84 0.52 -8.57
N ARG A 48 4.73 0.92 -9.84
CA ARG A 48 3.46 0.91 -10.58
C ARG A 48 2.77 -0.45 -10.54
N GLU A 49 3.52 -1.52 -10.81
CA GLU A 49 3.00 -2.89 -10.78
C GLU A 49 2.51 -3.31 -9.39
N SER A 50 3.28 -3.01 -8.34
CA SER A 50 2.89 -3.36 -6.98
C SER A 50 1.65 -2.61 -6.51
N VAL A 51 1.55 -1.31 -6.83
CA VAL A 51 0.37 -0.50 -6.54
C VAL A 51 -0.84 -1.03 -7.29
N SER A 52 -0.69 -1.39 -8.57
CA SER A 52 -1.75 -2.00 -9.36
C SER A 52 -2.23 -3.33 -8.77
N LYS A 53 -1.31 -4.24 -8.40
CA LYS A 53 -1.64 -5.54 -7.82
C LYS A 53 -2.37 -5.41 -6.48
N ILE A 54 -1.92 -4.53 -5.60
CA ILE A 54 -2.59 -4.27 -4.31
C ILE A 54 -3.98 -3.66 -4.55
N SER A 55 -4.09 -2.71 -5.49
CA SER A 55 -5.38 -2.08 -5.80
C SER A 55 -6.38 -3.09 -6.35
N GLN A 56 -5.94 -4.00 -7.23
CA GLN A 56 -6.77 -5.09 -7.75
C GLN A 56 -7.18 -6.07 -6.66
N LEU A 57 -6.26 -6.44 -5.75
CA LEU A 57 -6.55 -7.35 -4.64
C LEU A 57 -7.70 -6.83 -3.76
N PHE A 58 -7.69 -5.53 -3.46
CA PHE A 58 -8.67 -4.90 -2.57
C PHE A 58 -9.79 -4.18 -3.32
N ASN A 59 -9.87 -4.34 -4.64
CA ASN A 59 -10.84 -3.65 -5.51
C ASN A 59 -10.88 -2.12 -5.31
N LEU A 60 -9.70 -1.51 -5.18
CA LEU A 60 -9.51 -0.06 -5.02
C LEU A 60 -9.19 0.60 -6.36
N GLU A 61 -9.48 1.90 -6.47
CA GLU A 61 -9.06 2.70 -7.62
C GLU A 61 -7.53 2.78 -7.69
N ILE A 62 -6.99 2.54 -8.88
CA ILE A 62 -5.55 2.66 -9.14
C ILE A 62 -5.19 4.15 -9.13
N PRO A 63 -4.36 4.61 -8.18
CA PRO A 63 -4.03 6.02 -8.08
C PRO A 63 -3.10 6.45 -9.22
N PRO A 64 -3.09 7.75 -9.57
CA PRO A 64 -2.15 8.28 -10.56
C PRO A 64 -0.69 8.08 -10.12
N GLU A 65 0.25 8.14 -11.07
CA GLU A 65 1.64 7.80 -10.81
C GLU A 65 2.23 8.62 -9.65
N LYS A 66 2.96 7.93 -8.75
CA LYS A 66 3.61 8.49 -7.56
C LYS A 66 2.67 9.16 -6.55
N ALA A 67 1.34 9.11 -6.74
CA ALA A 67 0.38 9.69 -5.80
C ALA A 67 0.30 8.93 -4.47
N THR A 68 0.87 7.72 -4.40
CA THR A 68 0.95 6.94 -3.16
C THR A 68 2.04 7.42 -2.21
N LEU A 69 2.99 8.25 -2.68
CA LEU A 69 4.12 8.71 -1.87
C LEU A 69 3.67 9.59 -0.70
N ALA A 70 4.15 9.28 0.49
CA ALA A 70 3.91 10.06 1.70
C ALA A 70 4.60 11.42 1.58
N LYS A 71 3.87 12.49 1.92
CA LYS A 71 4.40 13.85 1.89
C LYS A 71 4.86 14.28 3.29
N GLU A 72 6.02 14.94 3.32
CA GLU A 72 6.49 15.65 4.50
C GLU A 72 5.82 17.04 4.52
N LYS A 73 5.51 17.54 5.72
CA LYS A 73 5.04 18.93 5.92
C LYS A 73 6.24 19.82 6.15
#